data_AF-A0A5C3MUI6-F1
#
_entry.id   AF-A0A5C3MUI6-F1
#
_cell.length_a   1.000
_cell.length_b   1.000
_cell.length_c   1.000
_cell.angle_alpha   90.00
_cell.angle_beta   90.00
_cell.angle_gamma   90.00
#
_symmetry.space_group_name_H-M   'P 1'
#
loop_
_entity.id
_entity.type
_entity.pdbx_description
1 polymer ?
#
loop_
_entity_poly.entity_id
_entity_poly.type
_entity_poly.pdbx_seq_one_letter_code
_entity_poly.pdbx_strand_id
1 'polypeptide(L)' 'MAQTQPTPMATDAVLRPTTVGNATRIWEPNLHWGLFSQCSVWNPRVRCVDVWECIQAHDSRMGSEPPNPQYWRYIARR' A
#
# COMPACT_ATOMS: atom_id res chain seq x y z
N MET A 1 19.64 -19.70 35.61
CA MET A 1 18.20 -19.39 35.45
C MET A 1 18.08 -18.20 34.49
N ALA A 2 17.06 -18.25 33.64
CA ALA A 2 16.92 -17.56 32.36
C ALA A 2 17.41 -16.10 32.27
N GLN A 3 18.18 -15.81 31.21
CA GLN A 3 18.39 -14.45 30.73
C GLN A 3 17.25 -14.10 29.79
N THR A 4 16.46 -13.08 30.14
CA THR A 4 15.35 -12.58 29.33
C THR A 4 15.91 -11.61 28.29
N GLN A 5 15.91 -11.99 27.01
CA GLN A 5 16.23 -11.08 25.90
C GLN A 5 15.07 -10.10 25.66
N PRO A 6 15.33 -8.81 25.43
CA PRO A 6 14.33 -7.89 24.89
C PRO A 6 14.16 -8.16 23.39
N THR A 7 12.94 -8.49 22.97
CA THR A 7 12.52 -8.55 21.56
C THR A 7 12.77 -7.19 20.89
N PRO A 8 13.54 -7.10 19.79
CA PRO A 8 13.66 -5.86 19.04
C PRO A 8 12.35 -5.61 18.27
N MET A 9 11.43 -4.85 18.88
CA MET A 9 10.28 -4.32 18.17
C MET A 9 10.74 -3.22 17.21
N ALA A 10 10.66 -3.54 15.91
CA ALA A 10 10.37 -2.63 14.82
C ALA A 10 11.36 -1.46 14.62
N THR A 11 12.50 -1.73 13.98
CA THR A 11 13.27 -0.72 13.22
C THR A 11 13.44 -1.16 11.77
N ASP A 12 12.38 -1.70 11.15
CA ASP A 12 12.37 -2.13 9.74
C ASP A 12 11.46 -1.24 8.85
N ALA A 13 10.96 -0.12 9.38
CA ALA A 13 10.05 0.75 8.62
C ALA A 13 10.77 1.74 7.67
N VAL A 14 12.10 1.85 7.73
CA VAL A 14 12.86 2.90 7.02
C VAL A 14 13.51 2.39 5.72
N LEU A 15 13.60 1.08 5.51
CA LEU A 15 14.28 0.49 4.34
C LEU A 15 13.45 -0.61 3.67
N ARG A 16 12.13 -0.44 3.56
CA ARG A 16 11.36 -1.29 2.62
C ARG A 16 11.46 -0.67 1.23
N PRO A 17 12.36 -1.16 0.34
CA PRO A 17 12.27 -0.80 -1.06
C PRO A 17 10.86 -1.17 -1.51
N THR A 18 10.10 -0.18 -1.93
CA THR A 18 8.71 -0.42 -2.34
C THR A 18 8.74 -1.03 -3.73
N THR A 19 9.05 -2.32 -3.79
CA THR A 19 9.08 -3.08 -5.02
C THR A 19 7.66 -3.22 -5.52
N VAL A 20 7.38 -2.64 -6.67
CA VAL A 20 6.08 -2.86 -7.31
C VAL A 20 6.01 -4.30 -7.77
N GLY A 21 5.08 -5.08 -7.23
CA GLY A 21 4.87 -6.47 -7.58
C GLY A 21 4.54 -6.64 -9.08
N ASN A 22 4.78 -7.82 -9.63
CA ASN A 22 4.48 -8.10 -11.03
C ASN A 22 2.99 -7.88 -11.34
N ALA A 23 2.12 -8.36 -10.45
CA ALA A 23 0.68 -8.13 -10.50
C ALA A 23 0.24 -7.11 -9.44
N THR A 24 -0.18 -5.92 -9.86
CA THR A 24 -0.86 -4.93 -9.03
C THR A 24 -2.34 -4.89 -9.39
N ARG A 25 -3.21 -5.14 -8.40
CA ARG A 25 -4.66 -5.12 -8.64
C ARG A 25 -5.11 -3.69 -8.90
N ILE A 26 -6.16 -3.53 -9.71
CA ILE A 26 -6.79 -2.24 -9.92
C ILE A 26 -7.68 -1.92 -8.72
N TRP A 27 -7.87 -0.63 -8.41
CA TRP A 27 -8.85 -0.24 -7.39
C TRP A 27 -10.26 -0.65 -7.83
N GLU A 28 -10.96 -1.41 -6.99
CA GLU A 28 -12.34 -1.84 -7.23
C GLU A 28 -13.17 -1.72 -5.93
N PRO A 29 -14.44 -1.32 -6.02
CA PRO A 29 -15.34 -1.28 -4.86
C PRO A 29 -15.61 -2.68 -4.31
N ASN A 30 -15.80 -2.78 -3.00
CA ASN A 30 -16.02 -4.02 -2.23
C ASN A 30 -14.84 -5.00 -2.23
N LEU A 31 -13.63 -4.53 -2.56
CA LEU A 31 -12.41 -5.32 -2.47
C LEU A 31 -11.69 -5.06 -1.14
N HIS A 32 -11.32 -6.13 -0.43
CA HIS A 32 -10.51 -6.02 0.78
C HIS A 32 -9.04 -5.78 0.47
N TRP A 33 -8.46 -4.72 1.02
CA TRP A 33 -7.05 -4.39 0.91
C TRP A 33 -6.34 -4.62 2.23
N GLY A 34 -5.39 -5.56 2.23
CA GLY A 34 -4.49 -5.76 3.37
C GLY A 34 -3.40 -4.69 3.44
N LEU A 35 -2.79 -4.53 4.61
CA LEU A 35 -1.65 -3.63 4.80
C LEU A 35 -0.53 -3.95 3.80
N PHE A 36 0.04 -2.91 3.18
CA PHE A 36 1.05 -2.98 2.12
C PHE A 36 0.58 -3.61 0.80
N SER A 37 -0.71 -3.87 0.62
CA SER A 37 -1.24 -4.28 -0.68
C SER A 37 -1.09 -3.17 -1.72
N GLN A 38 -0.83 -3.54 -2.97
CA GLN A 38 -0.55 -2.58 -4.03
C GLN A 38 -1.72 -2.45 -4.99
N CYS A 39 -2.09 -1.20 -5.26
CA CYS A 39 -3.21 -0.80 -6.08
C CYS A 39 -2.73 0.02 -7.28
N SER A 40 -3.22 -0.28 -8.47
CA SER A 40 -2.97 0.47 -9.70
C SER A 40 -4.18 1.31 -10.08
N VAL A 41 -3.94 2.57 -10.45
CA VAL A 41 -4.98 3.52 -10.89
C VAL A 41 -4.53 4.21 -12.16
N TRP A 42 -5.37 4.20 -13.19
CA TRP A 42 -5.10 4.94 -14.42
C TRP A 42 -5.26 6.44 -14.17
N ASN A 43 -4.21 7.21 -14.47
CA ASN A 43 -4.23 8.66 -14.39
C ASN A 43 -4.46 9.27 -15.79
N PRO A 44 -5.67 9.77 -16.09
CA PRO A 44 -5.98 10.29 -17.42
C PRO A 44 -5.25 11.59 -17.77
N ARG A 45 -4.72 12.33 -16.77
CA ARG A 45 -4.01 13.60 -17.00
C ARG A 45 -2.65 13.37 -17.64
N VAL A 46 -1.92 12.36 -17.15
CA VAL A 46 -0.56 12.04 -17.63
C VAL A 46 -0.54 10.82 -18.55
N ARG A 47 -1.67 10.11 -18.70
CA ARG A 47 -1.82 8.88 -19.49
C ARG A 47 -0.85 7.78 -19.03
N CYS A 48 -0.74 7.60 -17.72
CA CYS A 48 0.12 6.60 -17.09
C CYS A 48 -0.64 5.87 -15.97
N VAL A 49 -0.09 4.77 -15.49
CA VAL A 49 -0.63 4.05 -14.33
C VAL A 49 0.12 4.51 -13.08
N ASP A 50 -0.58 5.14 -12.15
CA ASP A 50 -0.03 5.43 -10.83
C ASP A 50 -0.26 4.22 -9.91
N VAL A 51 0.77 3.87 -9.15
CA VAL A 51 0.75 2.75 -8.22
C VAL A 51 0.77 3.29 -6.79
N TRP A 52 -0.15 2.76 -5.99
CA TRP A 52 -0.39 3.12 -4.61
C TRP A 52 -0.22 1.89 -3.72
N GLU A 53 0.21 2.11 -2.49
CA GLU A 53 0.33 1.08 -1.46
C GLU A 53 -0.64 1.38 -0.32
N CYS A 54 -1.34 0.36 0.13
CA CYS A 54 -2.28 0.46 1.22
C CYS A 54 -1.52 0.61 2.56
N ILE A 55 -1.69 1.74 3.23
CA ILE A 55 -1.05 2.01 4.54
C ILE A 55 -1.97 1.66 5.72
N GLN A 56 -3.23 1.34 5.46
CA GLN A 56 -4.20 0.93 6.46
C GLN A 56 -5.17 -0.09 5.87
N ALA A 57 -5.22 -1.30 6.45
CA ALA A 57 -6.11 -2.35 5.98
C ALA A 57 -7.58 -1.91 6.05
N HIS A 58 -8.32 -2.07 4.95
CA HIS A 58 -9.71 -1.64 4.83
C HIS A 58 -10.42 -2.33 3.65
N ASP A 59 -11.75 -2.32 3.69
CA ASP A 59 -12.57 -2.66 2.53
C ASP A 59 -12.79 -1.44 1.65
N SER A 60 -12.58 -1.58 0.34
CA SER A 60 -12.79 -0.50 -0.61
C SER A 60 -14.25 -0.10 -0.68
N ARG A 61 -14.50 1.17 -0.38
CA ARG A 61 -15.80 1.82 -0.44
C ARG A 61 -15.63 3.15 -1.16
N MET A 62 -16.74 3.73 -1.63
CA MET A 62 -16.69 5.06 -2.25
C MET A 62 -16.01 6.06 -1.31
N GLY A 63 -15.05 6.84 -1.84
CA GLY A 63 -14.24 7.78 -1.06
C GLY A 63 -13.01 7.17 -0.38
N SER A 64 -12.80 5.85 -0.41
CA SER A 64 -11.53 5.23 -0.03
C SER A 64 -10.61 4.98 -1.22
N GLU A 65 -10.94 5.50 -2.40
CA GLU A 65 -10.13 5.35 -3.62
C GLU A 65 -8.86 6.24 -3.60
N PRO A 66 -7.75 5.81 -4.22
CA PRO A 66 -6.62 6.69 -4.48
C PRO A 66 -7.04 7.83 -5.43
N PRO A 67 -6.60 9.08 -5.22
CA PRO A 67 -5.65 9.54 -4.21
C PRO A 67 -6.31 9.87 -2.87
N ASN A 68 -6.16 9.00 -1.87
CA ASN A 68 -6.60 9.24 -0.49
C ASN A 68 -5.49 8.90 0.51
N PRO A 69 -4.85 9.91 1.14
CA PRO A 69 -3.68 9.71 2.00
C PRO A 69 -4.00 9.01 3.32
N GLN A 70 -5.28 8.83 3.68
CA GLN A 70 -5.68 8.05 4.85
C GLN A 70 -5.44 6.55 4.65
N TYR A 71 -5.57 6.07 3.41
CA TYR A 71 -5.48 4.64 3.10
C TYR A 71 -4.36 4.30 2.13
N TRP A 72 -3.88 5.27 1.34
CA TRP A 72 -2.98 5.05 0.21
C TRP A 72 -1.75 5.95 0.27
N ARG A 73 -0.59 5.34 0.03
CA ARG A 73 0.69 6.01 -0.20
C ARG A 73 1.07 5.85 -1.66
N TYR A 74 1.44 6.93 -2.33
CA TYR A 74 1.98 6.84 -3.70
C TYR A 74 3.37 6.20 -3.64
N ILE A 75 3.63 5.25 -4.54
CA ILE A 75 4.90 4.48 -4.53
C ILE A 75 5.63 4.51 -5.86
N ALA A 76 4.91 4.55 -6.99
CA ALA A 76 5.53 4.50 -8.32
C ALA A 76 4.54 4.90 -9.42
N ARG A 77 5.07 5.05 -10.63
CA ARG A 77 4.32 5.16 -11.88
C ARG A 77 4.85 4.15 -12.89
N ARG A 78 3.94 3.59 -13.69
CA ARG A 78 4.21 2.72 -14.84
C ARG A 78 3.71 3.37 -16.13
#